data_AF-A0A133U2Y5-F1
#
_entry.id   AF-A0A133U2Y5-F1
#
_cell.length_a   1.000
_cell.length_b   1.000
_cell.length_c   1.000
_cell.angle_alpha   90.00
_cell.angle_beta   90.00
_cell.angle_gamma   90.00
#
_symmetry.space_group_name_H-M   'P 1'
#
loop_
_entity.id
_entity.type
_entity.pdbx_description
1 polymer ?
#
loop_
_entity_poly.entity_id
_entity_poly.type
_entity_poly.pdbx_seq_one_letter_code
_entity_poly.pdbx_strand_id
1 'polypeptide(L)'
;AKNSGKIINSIIILAALIFLISSLTPAASANVNNDNEKPIVVATTTNLGYFANEVGGNNIEVLNLVPAGACPGHYDTRPTDVEAIVDADLILWNGFEPWLMELVESAGNREVLMNKGPGGEWGPPPRKLFRKNIYYYHHQKKTHHTRCFDLPQYTR
;
A
#
# COMPACT_ATOMS: atom_id res chain seq x y z
N ALA A 1 -23.21 59.53 -37.90
CA ALA A 1 -23.97 58.48 -37.20
C ALA A 1 -23.59 57.03 -37.56
N LYS A 2 -22.90 56.74 -38.67
CA LYS A 2 -22.62 55.35 -39.13
C LYS A 2 -21.44 54.65 -38.41
N ASN A 3 -20.54 55.40 -37.77
CA ASN A 3 -19.35 54.86 -37.10
C ASN A 3 -19.60 54.36 -35.67
N SER A 4 -20.60 54.88 -34.98
CA SER A 4 -20.91 54.47 -33.59
C SER A 4 -21.38 53.02 -33.52
N GLY A 5 -22.22 52.57 -34.46
CA GLY A 5 -22.67 51.17 -34.54
C GLY A 5 -21.53 50.15 -34.75
N LYS A 6 -20.48 50.53 -35.47
CA LYS A 6 -19.30 49.66 -35.67
C LYS A 6 -18.47 49.52 -34.38
N ILE A 7 -18.34 50.60 -33.61
CA ILE A 7 -17.59 50.60 -32.34
C ILE A 7 -18.32 49.73 -31.31
N ILE A 8 -19.65 49.81 -31.25
CA ILE A 8 -20.46 49.02 -30.32
C ILE A 8 -20.38 47.52 -30.67
N ASN A 9 -20.46 47.16 -31.96
CA ASN A 9 -20.32 45.77 -32.39
C ASN A 9 -18.91 45.20 -32.11
N SER A 10 -17.85 46.00 -32.28
CA SER A 10 -16.49 45.57 -31.95
C SER A 10 -16.29 45.31 -30.46
N ILE A 11 -16.92 46.10 -29.58
CA ILE A 11 -16.84 45.91 -28.12
C ILE A 11 -17.58 44.63 -27.69
N ILE A 12 -18.73 44.35 -28.29
CA ILE A 12 -19.51 43.12 -27.99
C ILE A 12 -18.73 41.87 -28.42
N ILE A 13 -18.09 41.89 -29.59
CA ILE A 13 -17.26 40.77 -30.09
C ILE A 13 -16.04 40.56 -29.18
N LEU A 14 -15.41 41.63 -28.71
CA LEU A 14 -14.25 41.53 -27.81
C LEU A 14 -14.64 40.96 -26.44
N ALA A 15 -15.78 41.38 -25.89
CA ALA A 15 -16.31 40.87 -24.63
C ALA A 15 -16.68 39.37 -24.72
N ALA A 16 -17.28 38.94 -25.84
CA ALA A 16 -17.60 37.54 -26.07
C ALA A 16 -16.36 36.66 -26.21
N LEU A 17 -15.30 37.16 -26.85
CA LEU A 17 -14.01 36.46 -26.94
C LEU A 17 -13.34 36.29 -25.57
N ILE A 18 -13.35 37.31 -24.72
CA ILE A 18 -12.79 37.24 -23.36
C ILE A 18 -13.57 36.23 -22.50
N PHE A 19 -14.90 36.18 -22.64
CA PHE A 19 -15.74 35.22 -21.92
C PHE A 19 -15.47 33.77 -22.38
N LEU A 20 -15.23 33.55 -23.67
CA LEU A 20 -14.92 32.23 -24.23
C LEU A 20 -13.57 31.69 -23.72
N ILE A 21 -12.56 32.55 -23.59
CA ILE A 21 -11.21 32.17 -23.15
C ILE A 21 -11.19 31.79 -21.65
N SER A 22 -12.08 32.39 -20.84
CA SER A 22 -12.19 32.08 -19.40
C SER A 22 -12.75 30.67 -19.12
N SER A 23 -13.46 30.08 -20.09
CA SER A 23 -14.02 28.72 -19.96
C SER A 23 -13.03 27.59 -20.28
N LEU A 24 -11.82 27.93 -20.70
CA LEU A 24 -10.77 26.98 -21.10
C LEU A 24 -9.70 26.81 -20.00
N THR A 25 -10.12 26.75 -18.74
CA THR A 25 -9.25 26.28 -17.65
C THR A 25 -9.36 24.76 -17.57
N PRO A 26 -8.29 24.00 -17.79
CA PRO A 26 -8.27 22.60 -17.41
C PRO A 26 -8.52 22.56 -15.91
N ALA A 27 -9.61 21.92 -15.49
CA ALA A 27 -9.75 21.46 -14.12
C ALA A 27 -8.62 20.46 -13.91
N ALA A 28 -7.47 20.96 -13.43
CA ALA A 28 -6.47 20.13 -12.82
C ALA A 28 -7.18 19.52 -11.62
N SER A 29 -7.68 18.29 -11.79
CA SER A 29 -8.07 17.44 -10.69
C SER A 29 -6.84 17.36 -9.79
N ALA A 30 -6.83 18.18 -8.75
CA ALA A 30 -5.93 17.99 -7.63
C ALA A 30 -6.32 16.63 -7.07
N ASN A 31 -5.58 15.59 -7.48
CA ASN A 31 -5.52 14.37 -6.72
C ASN A 31 -5.10 14.81 -5.33
N VAL A 32 -6.05 14.84 -4.41
CA VAL A 32 -5.78 14.94 -2.98
C VAL A 32 -5.10 13.62 -2.65
N ASN A 33 -3.80 13.55 -2.91
CA ASN A 33 -2.96 12.48 -2.42
C ASN A 33 -3.09 12.57 -0.91
N ASN A 34 -3.82 11.61 -0.35
CA ASN A 34 -4.01 11.51 1.08
C ASN A 34 -2.66 11.10 1.65
N ASP A 35 -1.80 12.08 1.91
CA ASP A 35 -0.43 11.92 2.41
C ASP A 35 -0.37 11.25 3.80
N ASN A 36 -1.51 10.81 4.33
CA ASN A 36 -1.71 10.21 5.65
C ASN A 36 -2.15 8.74 5.62
N GLU A 37 -2.18 8.08 4.45
CA GLU A 37 -2.53 6.66 4.40
C GLU A 37 -1.37 5.83 4.98
N LYS A 38 -1.66 5.10 6.07
CA LYS A 38 -0.65 4.31 6.78
C LYS A 38 -0.39 3.02 6.02
N PRO A 39 0.86 2.55 5.91
CA PRO A 39 1.14 1.24 5.34
C PRO A 39 0.40 0.12 6.07
N ILE A 40 -0.19 -0.80 5.32
CA ILE A 40 -0.93 -1.96 5.83
C ILE A 40 0.04 -3.13 5.96
N VAL A 41 0.25 -3.60 7.19
CA VAL A 41 1.05 -4.78 7.50
C VAL A 41 0.12 -5.94 7.83
N VAL A 42 0.10 -6.95 6.97
CA VAL A 42 -0.64 -8.19 7.21
C VAL A 42 0.28 -9.19 7.90
N ALA A 43 -0.15 -9.74 9.03
CA ALA A 43 0.56 -10.77 9.76
C ALA A 43 -0.25 -12.08 9.75
N THR A 44 0.42 -13.21 9.50
CA THR A 44 -0.27 -14.50 9.59
C THR A 44 -0.78 -14.78 11.00
N THR A 45 0.00 -14.43 12.03
CA THR A 45 -0.34 -14.69 13.44
C THR A 45 -0.35 -13.44 14.29
N THR A 46 -1.15 -13.47 15.36
CA THR A 46 -1.23 -12.37 16.33
C THR A 46 0.09 -12.04 17.00
N ASN A 47 0.99 -13.02 17.15
CA ASN A 47 2.33 -12.79 17.67
C ASN A 47 3.14 -11.87 16.74
N LEU A 48 3.15 -12.18 15.44
CA LEU A 48 3.82 -11.33 14.45
C LEU A 48 3.18 -9.94 14.39
N GLY A 49 1.84 -9.86 14.44
CA GLY A 49 1.13 -8.59 14.49
C GLY A 49 1.46 -7.75 15.73
N TYR A 50 1.58 -8.38 16.90
CA TYR A 50 2.03 -7.70 18.12
C TYR A 50 3.40 -7.06 17.93
N PHE A 51 4.39 -7.82 17.43
CA PHE A 51 5.73 -7.28 17.20
C PHE A 51 5.76 -6.19 16.12
N ALA A 52 4.94 -6.32 15.07
CA ALA A 52 4.80 -5.30 14.06
C ALA A 52 4.27 -4.00 14.68
N ASN A 53 3.21 -4.07 15.49
CA ASN A 53 2.62 -2.92 16.16
C ASN A 53 3.58 -2.27 17.18
N GLU A 54 4.31 -3.07 17.96
CA GLU A 54 5.32 -2.56 18.90
C GLU A 54 6.45 -1.78 18.20
N VAL A 55 6.77 -2.13 16.95
CA VAL A 55 7.84 -1.46 16.19
C VAL A 55 7.31 -0.30 15.35
N GLY A 56 6.18 -0.47 14.66
CA GLY A 56 5.61 0.52 13.76
C GLY A 56 4.73 1.56 14.47
N GLY A 57 4.11 1.19 15.59
CA GLY A 57 3.20 2.03 16.37
C GLY A 57 2.13 2.68 15.50
N ASN A 58 1.91 3.98 15.73
CA ASN A 58 0.90 4.76 15.01
C ASN A 58 1.20 4.98 13.52
N ASN A 59 2.35 4.55 13.00
CA ASN A 59 2.76 4.78 11.62
C ASN A 59 2.30 3.68 10.65
N ILE A 60 1.76 2.58 11.16
CA ILE A 60 1.27 1.46 10.34
C ILE A 60 -0.14 1.07 10.78
N GLU A 61 -0.82 0.33 9.91
CA GLU A 61 -1.99 -0.47 10.27
C GLU A 61 -1.58 -1.95 10.29
N VAL A 62 -2.07 -2.71 11.27
CA VAL A 62 -1.72 -4.14 11.41
C VAL A 62 -2.99 -4.98 11.35
N LEU A 63 -3.04 -5.91 10.42
CA LEU A 63 -4.11 -6.88 10.26
C LEU A 63 -3.58 -8.29 10.53
N ASN A 64 -4.29 -9.07 11.36
CA ASN A 64 -3.94 -10.47 11.60
C ASN A 64 -4.89 -11.39 10.83
N LEU A 65 -4.36 -12.29 10.02
CA LEU A 65 -5.17 -13.26 9.28
C LEU A 65 -5.75 -14.33 10.21
N VAL A 66 -4.88 -14.96 11.00
CA VAL A 66 -5.30 -16.00 11.95
C VAL A 66 -5.72 -15.32 13.27
N PRO A 67 -6.98 -15.50 13.71
CA PRO A 67 -7.45 -14.91 14.96
C PRO A 67 -6.78 -15.57 16.17
N ALA A 68 -6.73 -14.84 17.29
CA ALA A 68 -6.21 -15.36 18.54
C ALA A 68 -6.96 -16.65 18.94
N GLY A 69 -6.20 -17.68 19.32
CA GLY A 69 -6.74 -18.98 19.72
C GLY A 69 -6.98 -19.98 18.58
N ALA A 70 -6.88 -19.56 17.31
CA ALA A 70 -6.87 -20.48 16.18
C ALA A 70 -5.45 -21.01 15.89
N CYS A 71 -5.37 -22.23 15.36
CA CYS A 71 -4.11 -22.84 14.95
C CYS A 71 -3.68 -22.31 13.57
N PRO A 72 -2.52 -21.63 13.43
CA PRO A 72 -2.11 -21.06 12.15
C PRO A 72 -1.79 -22.12 11.08
N GLY A 73 -1.34 -23.32 11.49
CA GLY A 73 -1.04 -24.41 10.57
C GLY A 73 -2.28 -25.07 9.95
N HIS A 74 -3.46 -24.88 10.55
CA HIS A 74 -4.74 -25.46 10.13
C HIS A 74 -5.84 -24.41 9.96
N TYR A 75 -5.44 -23.17 9.70
CA TYR A 75 -6.39 -22.09 9.51
C TYR A 75 -7.16 -22.26 8.20
N ASP A 76 -8.48 -22.08 8.26
CA ASP A 76 -9.36 -22.14 7.10
C ASP A 76 -9.42 -20.75 6.45
N THR A 77 -8.72 -20.59 5.33
CA THR A 77 -8.56 -19.31 4.63
C THR A 77 -9.86 -18.85 3.99
N ARG A 78 -10.11 -17.54 4.03
CA ARG A 78 -11.34 -16.92 3.53
C ARG A 78 -11.05 -15.99 2.35
N PRO A 79 -12.05 -15.70 1.49
CA PRO A 79 -11.89 -14.71 0.43
C PRO A 79 -11.39 -13.34 0.92
N THR A 80 -11.84 -12.90 2.09
CA THR A 80 -11.38 -11.65 2.72
C THR A 80 -9.89 -11.65 3.09
N ASP A 81 -9.29 -12.84 3.28
CA ASP A 81 -7.85 -12.94 3.58
C ASP A 81 -7.03 -12.68 2.31
N VAL A 82 -7.55 -13.06 1.13
CA VAL A 82 -6.95 -12.69 -0.17
C VAL A 82 -7.03 -11.19 -0.40
N GLU A 83 -8.18 -10.57 -0.12
CA GLU A 83 -8.34 -9.11 -0.21
C GLU A 83 -7.33 -8.38 0.69
N ALA A 84 -7.20 -8.82 1.95
CA ALA A 84 -6.21 -8.26 2.86
C ALA A 84 -4.77 -8.38 2.32
N ILE A 85 -4.43 -9.50 1.66
CA ILE A 85 -3.13 -9.72 1.05
C ILE A 85 -2.93 -8.85 -0.20
N VAL A 86 -3.97 -8.61 -1.00
CA VAL A 86 -3.91 -7.70 -2.16
C VAL A 86 -3.54 -6.28 -1.72
N ASP A 87 -4.15 -5.80 -0.64
CA ASP A 87 -3.94 -4.43 -0.16
C ASP A 87 -2.69 -4.27 0.72
N ALA A 88 -2.05 -5.37 1.12
CA ALA A 88 -0.90 -5.34 2.02
C ALA A 88 0.35 -4.67 1.41
N ASP A 89 0.97 -3.77 2.16
CA ASP A 89 2.31 -3.24 1.87
C ASP A 89 3.42 -4.19 2.30
N LEU A 90 3.17 -5.01 3.31
CA LEU A 90 4.10 -6.00 3.84
C LEU A 90 3.33 -7.16 4.47
N ILE A 91 3.74 -8.37 4.15
CA ILE A 91 3.18 -9.61 4.71
C ILE A 91 4.23 -10.26 5.61
N LEU A 92 3.85 -10.58 6.84
CA LEU A 92 4.69 -11.24 7.83
C LEU A 92 4.25 -12.69 8.00
N TRP A 93 5.18 -13.62 7.78
CA TRP A 93 4.93 -15.06 7.76
C TRP A 93 5.84 -15.80 8.72
N ASN A 94 5.39 -16.84 9.41
CA ASN A 94 6.30 -17.64 10.25
C ASN A 94 7.11 -18.65 9.43
N GLY A 95 6.61 -19.06 8.26
CA GLY A 95 7.29 -20.02 7.38
C GLY A 95 6.64 -21.41 7.38
N PHE A 96 5.73 -21.68 8.31
CA PHE A 96 5.10 -23.00 8.46
C PHE A 96 3.63 -23.03 8.05
N GLU A 97 2.99 -21.88 7.88
CA GLU A 97 1.61 -21.77 7.43
C GLU A 97 1.54 -22.15 5.94
N PRO A 98 1.07 -23.38 5.58
CA PRO A 98 1.26 -23.93 4.24
C PRO A 98 0.41 -23.22 3.19
N TRP A 99 -0.70 -22.62 3.62
CA TRP A 99 -1.68 -21.95 2.80
C TRP A 99 -1.22 -20.57 2.32
N LEU A 100 -0.28 -19.90 3.00
CA LEU A 100 0.00 -18.49 2.73
C LEU A 100 0.53 -18.28 1.31
N MET A 101 1.47 -19.10 0.84
CA MET A 101 2.14 -18.87 -0.44
C MET A 101 1.18 -18.96 -1.62
N GLU A 102 0.19 -19.85 -1.57
CA GLU A 102 -0.86 -19.95 -2.59
C GLU A 102 -1.77 -18.72 -2.60
N LEU A 103 -2.11 -18.19 -1.42
CA LEU A 103 -2.89 -16.95 -1.30
C LEU A 103 -2.10 -15.74 -1.84
N VAL A 104 -0.81 -15.65 -1.50
CA VAL A 104 0.09 -14.58 -1.98
C VAL A 104 0.23 -14.60 -3.49
N GLU A 105 0.41 -15.79 -4.07
CA GLU A 105 0.48 -15.98 -5.52
C GLU A 105 -0.83 -15.56 -6.19
N SER A 106 -1.97 -16.00 -5.63
CA SER A 106 -3.31 -15.64 -6.13
C SER A 106 -3.60 -14.15 -6.05
N ALA A 107 -3.12 -13.48 -5.00
CA ALA A 107 -3.25 -12.04 -4.81
C ALA A 107 -2.31 -11.21 -5.70
N GLY A 108 -1.28 -11.84 -6.30
CA GLY A 108 -0.25 -11.13 -7.06
C GLY A 108 0.68 -10.25 -6.21
N ASN A 109 0.64 -10.39 -4.87
CA ASN A 109 1.55 -9.68 -3.96
C ASN A 109 2.87 -10.47 -3.84
N ARG A 110 3.99 -9.78 -3.64
CA ARG A 110 5.32 -10.41 -3.51
C ARG A 110 6.09 -9.96 -2.28
N GLU A 111 5.53 -9.06 -1.48
CA GLU A 111 6.23 -8.44 -0.35
C GLU A 111 6.05 -9.27 0.92
N VAL A 112 6.61 -10.48 0.92
CA VAL A 112 6.54 -11.43 2.03
C VAL A 112 7.86 -11.49 2.81
N LEU A 113 7.75 -11.39 4.13
CA LEU A 113 8.87 -11.46 5.06
C LEU A 113 8.68 -12.60 6.05
N MET A 114 9.54 -13.60 5.94
CA MET A 114 9.53 -14.77 6.81
C MET A 114 10.24 -14.51 8.15
N ASN A 115 9.67 -15.00 9.24
CA ASN A 115 10.25 -15.01 10.57
C ASN A 115 11.52 -15.87 10.59
N LYS A 116 12.64 -15.26 10.97
CA LYS A 116 13.95 -15.92 11.13
C LYS A 116 14.50 -15.73 12.54
N GLY A 117 13.61 -15.74 13.53
CA GLY A 117 13.93 -15.50 14.93
C GLY A 117 14.76 -16.62 15.57
N PRO A 118 15.42 -16.34 16.70
CA PRO A 118 16.02 -17.39 17.53
C PRO A 118 14.90 -18.33 18.00
N GLY A 119 15.03 -19.63 17.75
CA GLY A 119 13.96 -20.61 17.96
C GLY A 119 13.14 -20.95 16.71
N GLY A 120 13.55 -20.43 15.54
CA GLY A 120 12.93 -20.76 14.26
C GLY A 120 11.56 -20.10 14.09
N GLU A 121 10.67 -20.82 13.42
CA GLU A 121 9.32 -20.36 13.05
C GLU A 121 8.41 -20.03 14.27
N TRP A 122 8.73 -20.58 15.45
CA TRP A 122 8.02 -20.32 16.71
C TRP A 122 8.71 -19.26 17.59
N GLY A 123 9.92 -18.83 17.21
CA GLY A 123 10.72 -17.89 17.96
C GLY A 123 10.24 -16.44 17.80
N PRO A 124 10.63 -15.53 18.72
CA PRO A 124 10.32 -14.12 18.56
C PRO A 124 11.03 -13.59 17.30
N PRO A 125 10.33 -12.84 16.43
CA PRO A 125 10.93 -12.26 15.26
C PRO A 125 12.07 -11.29 15.63
N PRO A 126 13.20 -11.32 14.90
CA PRO A 126 14.36 -10.54 15.28
C PRO A 126 14.06 -9.05 15.10
N ARG A 127 14.49 -8.21 16.05
CA ARG A 127 14.25 -6.75 16.01
C ARG A 127 14.69 -6.08 14.70
N LYS A 128 15.74 -6.62 14.05
CA LYS A 128 16.25 -6.16 12.75
C LYS A 128 15.30 -6.44 11.58
N LEU A 129 14.48 -7.51 11.69
CA LEU A 129 13.48 -7.92 10.68
C LEU A 129 12.51 -6.76 10.40
N PHE A 130 11.99 -6.15 11.46
CA PHE A 130 11.02 -5.05 11.36
C PHE A 130 11.67 -3.71 11.05
N ARG A 131 12.80 -3.38 11.70
CA ARG A 131 13.43 -2.07 11.54
C ARG A 131 13.92 -1.81 10.11
N LYS A 132 14.40 -2.85 9.41
CA LYS A 132 14.96 -2.69 8.06
C LYS A 132 13.89 -2.78 6.95
N ASN A 133 12.71 -3.34 7.21
CA ASN A 133 11.70 -3.54 6.18
C ASN A 133 10.51 -2.60 6.36
N ILE A 134 9.93 -2.47 7.56
CA ILE A 134 8.79 -1.55 7.81
C ILE A 134 9.15 -0.10 7.47
N TYR A 135 10.35 0.36 7.83
CA TYR A 135 10.81 1.72 7.50
C TYR A 135 11.27 1.90 6.04
N TYR A 136 11.62 0.82 5.35
CA TYR A 136 12.15 0.88 3.97
C TYR A 136 11.03 0.87 2.93
N TYR A 137 9.92 0.18 3.22
CA TYR A 137 8.71 0.22 2.37
C TYR A 137 7.98 1.56 2.43
N HIS A 138 7.94 2.21 3.60
CA HIS A 138 7.37 3.56 3.75
C HIS A 138 8.07 4.61 2.85
N HIS A 139 9.35 4.41 2.52
CA HIS A 139 10.14 5.39 1.77
C HIS A 139 10.15 5.16 0.24
N GLN A 140 9.87 3.93 -0.23
CA GLN A 140 9.97 3.57 -1.66
C GLN A 140 8.66 3.78 -2.44
N LYS A 141 7.47 3.67 -1.83
CA LYS A 141 6.20 3.95 -2.55
C LYS A 141 6.07 5.41 -3.01
N LYS A 142 6.85 6.35 -2.43
CA LYS A 142 6.89 7.76 -2.87
C LYS A 142 7.86 8.04 -4.03
N THR A 143 8.75 7.11 -4.40
CA THR A 143 9.75 7.35 -5.45
C THR A 143 10.00 6.10 -6.30
N HIS A 144 9.14 5.90 -7.31
CA HIS A 144 9.43 5.16 -8.55
C HIS A 144 9.54 3.63 -8.50
N HIS A 145 8.72 3.00 -9.35
CA HIS A 145 8.99 1.84 -10.20
C HIS A 145 10.29 1.04 -9.96
N THR A 146 10.10 -0.26 -9.73
CA THR A 146 11.04 -1.37 -9.99
C THR A 146 12.25 -1.47 -9.05
N ARG A 147 12.24 -2.51 -8.21
CA ARG A 147 13.31 -3.52 -8.21
C ARG A 147 12.85 -4.79 -7.51
N CYS A 148 12.68 -5.85 -8.30
CA CYS A 148 12.63 -7.22 -7.82
C CYS A 148 13.86 -7.46 -6.93
N PHE A 149 13.65 -7.86 -5.68
CA PHE A 149 14.72 -8.28 -4.81
C PHE A 149 14.94 -9.77 -5.01
N ASP A 150 16.10 -10.12 -5.58
CA ASP A 150 16.59 -11.50 -5.64
C ASP A 150 16.64 -12.08 -4.21
N LEU A 151 15.69 -12.97 -3.91
CA LEU A 151 15.81 -13.85 -2.76
C LEU A 151 16.95 -14.83 -3.05
N PRO A 152 17.96 -14.97 -2.16
CA PRO A 152 18.95 -16.02 -2.34
C PRO A 152 18.23 -17.37 -2.28
N GLN A 153 18.23 -18.06 -3.42
CA GLN A 153 17.81 -19.44 -3.57
C GLN A 153 18.60 -20.27 -2.53
N TYR A 154 17.97 -20.69 -1.44
CA TYR A 154 18.61 -21.57 -0.48
C TYR A 154 18.22 -23.01 -0.80
N THR A 155 19.13 -23.67 -1.51
CA THR A 155 19.25 -25.12 -1.59
C THR A 155 19.30 -25.72 -0.17
N ARG A 156 18.48 -26.77 0.01
CA ARG A 156 18.42 -27.76 1.11
C ARG A 156 19.43 -27.63 2.25
#